data_AF-A0A1G9FG84-F1
#
_entry.id   AF-A0A1G9FG84-F1
#
_cell.length_a   1.000
_cell.length_b   1.000
_cell.length_c   1.000
_cell.angle_alpha   90.00
_cell.angle_beta   90.00
_cell.angle_gamma   90.00
#
_symmetry.space_group_name_H-M   'P 1'
#
loop_
_entity.id
_entity.type
_entity.pdbx_description
1 polymer ?
#
loop_
_entity_poly.entity_id
_entity_poly.type
_entity_poly.pdbx_seq_one_letter_code
_entity_poly.pdbx_strand_id
1 'polypeptide(L)' 'MRLAHVTGVGIGRDEDSGEDVIVVFVDRAVPRALLPAQDVVPDELEGVPVRVLAIGSVDAQDPES' A
#
# COMPACT_ATOMS: atom_id res chain seq x y z
N MET A 1 5.74 -11.77 -7.55
CA MET A 1 6.58 -10.56 -7.49
C MET A 1 6.40 -9.94 -6.12
N ARG A 2 7.48 -9.52 -5.44
CA ARG A 2 7.41 -8.89 -4.12
C ARG A 2 7.90 -7.46 -4.29
N LEU A 3 7.05 -6.46 -4.04
CA LEU A 3 7.49 -5.08 -3.94
C LEU A 3 8.26 -4.94 -2.62
N ALA A 4 9.49 -4.42 -2.67
CA ALA A 4 10.41 -4.45 -1.54
C ALA A 4 9.91 -3.71 -0.29
N HIS A 5 9.00 -2.75 -0.48
CA HIS A 5 8.54 -1.83 0.56
C HIS A 5 7.09 -2.01 0.99
N VAL A 6 6.36 -2.96 0.40
CA VAL A 6 4.95 -3.22 0.76
C VAL A 6 4.90 -4.09 2.00
N THR A 7 4.30 -3.56 3.07
CA THR A 7 4.09 -4.24 4.36
C THR A 7 2.72 -4.90 4.44
N GLY A 8 1.74 -4.45 3.66
CA GLY A 8 0.42 -5.04 3.60
C GLY A 8 -0.47 -4.44 2.51
N VAL A 9 -1.59 -5.10 2.24
CA VAL A 9 -2.64 -4.62 1.31
C VAL A 9 -4.00 -4.82 1.97
N GLY A 10 -4.83 -3.80 1.91
CA GLY A 10 -6.22 -3.83 2.37
C GLY A 10 -7.17 -3.33 1.30
N ILE A 11 -8.46 -3.56 1.54
CA ILE A 11 -9.56 -2.97 0.78
C ILE A 11 -10.36 -2.07 1.71
N GLY A 12 -10.85 -0.95 1.16
CA GLY A 12 -11.68 -0.01 1.88
C GLY A 12 -12.71 0.60 0.95
N ARG A 13 -13.45 1.57 1.48
CA ARG A 13 -14.36 2.41 0.73
C ARG A 13 -13.97 3.86 0.98
N ASP A 14 -13.82 4.62 -0.09
CA ASP A 14 -13.54 6.05 0.03
C ASP A 14 -14.73 6.75 0.67
N GLU A 15 -14.47 7.60 1.67
CA GLU A 15 -15.53 8.26 2.45
C GLU A 15 -16.22 9.38 1.66
N ASP A 16 -15.50 10.00 0.72
CA ASP A 16 -16.02 11.11 -0.09
C ASP A 16 -16.78 10.60 -1.32
N SER A 17 -16.21 9.64 -2.06
CA SER A 17 -16.83 9.11 -3.28
C SER A 17 -17.69 7.87 -3.07
N GLY A 18 -17.49 7.13 -1.98
CA GLY A 18 -18.17 5.85 -1.73
C GLY A 18 -17.66 4.70 -2.62
N GLU A 19 -16.60 4.92 -3.40
CA GLU A 19 -16.01 3.91 -4.29
C GLU A 19 -15.08 2.97 -3.53
N ASP A 20 -14.94 1.74 -4.02
CA ASP A 20 -13.97 0.81 -3.47
C ASP A 20 -12.55 1.32 -3.73
N VAL A 21 -11.68 1.19 -2.73
CA VAL A 21 -10.29 1.65 -2.80
C VAL A 21 -9.36 0.55 -2.29
N ILE A 22 -8.25 0.35 -2.99
CA ILE A 22 -7.18 -0.53 -2.54
C ILE A 22 -6.21 0.30 -1.72
N VAL A 23 -5.94 -0.12 -0.49
CA VAL A 23 -5.01 0.56 0.40
C VAL A 23 -3.73 -0.25 0.49
N VAL A 24 -2.62 0.30 0.00
CA VAL A 24 -1.30 -0.32 0.06
C VAL A 24 -0.51 0.30 1.21
N PHE A 25 -0.11 -0.55 2.15
CA PHE A 25 0.72 -0.15 3.27
C PHE A 25 2.18 -0.36 2.94
N VAL A 26 3.01 0.65 3.24
CA VAL A 26 4.45 0.62 2.98
C VAL A 26 5.26 1.00 4.22
N ASP A 27 6.52 0.53 4.27
CA ASP A 27 7.44 0.90 5.35
C ASP A 27 7.81 2.39 5.31
N ARG A 28 7.94 2.96 4.11
CA ARG A 28 8.23 4.37 3.88
C ARG A 28 7.68 4.83 2.54
N ALA A 29 7.32 6.11 2.45
CA ALA A 29 7.03 6.76 1.18
C ALA A 29 8.28 7.52 0.69
N VAL A 30 8.61 7.33 -0.58
CA VAL A 30 9.67 8.09 -1.27
C VAL A 30 9.13 8.64 -2.59
N PRO A 31 9.69 9.74 -3.12
CA PRO A 31 9.31 10.24 -4.45
C PRO A 31 9.44 9.15 -5.51
N ARG A 32 8.43 9.03 -6.40
CA ARG A 32 8.39 8.03 -7.49
C ARG A 32 9.64 8.06 -8.38
N ALA A 33 10.23 9.24 -8.59
CA ALA A 33 11.45 9.42 -9.37
C ALA A 33 12.69 8.74 -8.77
N LEU A 34 12.66 8.38 -7.48
CA LEU A 34 13.74 7.68 -6.78
C LEU A 34 13.50 6.17 -6.70
N LEU A 35 12.36 5.68 -7.19
CA LEU A 35 12.03 4.26 -7.20
C LEU A 35 12.36 3.63 -8.56
N PRO A 36 12.91 2.41 -8.59
CA PRO A 36 12.93 1.63 -9.81
C PRO A 36 11.47 1.37 -10.23
N ALA A 37 11.21 1.36 -11.54
CA ALA A 37 9.85 1.28 -12.09
C ALA A 37 9.04 0.07 -11.55
N GLN A 38 9.71 -1.03 -11.23
CA GLN A 38 9.11 -2.24 -10.66
C GLN A 38 8.64 -2.12 -9.20
N ASP A 39 9.13 -1.13 -8.46
CA ASP A 39 8.75 -0.88 -7.05
C ASP A 39 7.75 0.27 -6.92
N VAL A 40 7.33 0.88 -8.05
CA VAL A 40 6.30 1.90 -8.07
C VAL A 40 4.94 1.21 -7.95
N VAL A 41 4.22 1.50 -6.87
CA VAL A 41 2.80 1.13 -6.74
C VAL A 41 2.00 1.91 -7.79
N PRO A 42 1.17 1.23 -8.61
CA PRO A 42 0.33 1.91 -9.59
C PRO A 42 -0.75 2.75 -8.88
N ASP A 43 -1.20 3.82 -9.53
CA ASP A 43 -2.27 4.68 -8.98
C ASP A 43 -3.67 4.03 -9.09
N GLU A 44 -3.79 3.00 -9.93
CA GLU A 44 -5.03 2.26 -10.19
C GLU A 44 -4.72 0.79 -10.48
N LEU A 45 -5.59 -0.13 -10.03
CA LEU A 45 -5.53 -1.55 -10.35
C LEU A 45 -6.92 -2.04 -10.77
N GLU A 46 -7.05 -2.52 -12.00
CA GLU A 46 -8.33 -3.03 -12.55
C GLU A 46 -9.50 -2.02 -12.44
N GLY A 47 -9.23 -0.73 -12.60
CA GLY A 47 -10.23 0.34 -12.45
C GLY A 47 -10.49 0.75 -11.00
N VAL A 48 -9.81 0.14 -10.02
CA VAL A 48 -9.93 0.48 -8.60
C VAL A 48 -8.79 1.41 -8.20
N PRO A 49 -9.06 2.60 -7.64
CA PRO A 49 -8.02 3.52 -7.20
C PRO A 49 -7.17 2.90 -6.09
N VAL A 50 -5.87 3.19 -6.13
CA VAL A 50 -4.91 2.72 -5.13
C VAL A 50 -4.43 3.88 -4.27
N ARG A 51 -4.56 3.74 -2.95
CA ARG A 51 -4.07 4.67 -1.95
C ARG A 51 -2.87 4.09 -1.23
N VAL A 52 -1.75 4.82 -1.22
CA VAL A 52 -0.53 4.39 -0.51
C VAL A 52 -0.45 5.08 0.84
N LEU A 53 -0.29 4.30 1.91
CA LEU A 53 -0.12 4.79 3.28
C LEU A 53 1.19 4.27 3.87
N ALA A 54 2.05 5.19 4.33
CA ALA A 54 3.27 4.84 5.05
C ALA A 54 2.96 4.63 6.54
N ILE A 55 3.16 3.40 7.03
CA ILE A 55 2.86 3.03 8.42
C ILE A 55 4.09 2.60 9.21
N GLY A 56 5.26 2.56 8.57
CA GLY A 56 6.48 2.05 9.18
C GLY A 56 6.56 0.52 9.13
N SER A 57 7.48 -0.03 9.93
CA SER A 57 7.67 -1.47 10.05
C SER A 57 6.53 -2.11 10.83
N VAL A 58 6.00 -3.21 10.31
CA VAL A 58 4.97 -4.02 10.98
C VAL A 58 5.56 -5.39 11.28
N ASP A 59 5.51 -5.78 12.55
CA ASP A 59 5.86 -7.11 13.02
C ASP A 59 4.58 -7.81 13.50
N ALA A 60 4.38 -9.05 13.05
CA ALA A 60 3.34 -9.89 13.62
C ALA A 60 3.71 -10.21 15.07
N GLN A 61 2.80 -9.90 16.00
CA GLN A 61 2.94 -10.34 17.39
C GLN A 61 2.41 -11.77 17.49
N ASP A 62 3.23 -12.67 18.02
CA ASP A 62 2.79 -14.03 18.33
C ASP A 62 1.87 -13.96 19.56
N PRO A 63 0.61 -14.42 19.46
CA PRO A 63 -0.38 -14.22 20.52
C PRO A 63 -0.12 -15.02 21.81
N GLU A 64 0.95 -15.82 21.88
CA GLU A 64 1.26 -16.72 23.00
C GLU A 64 2.47 -16.29 23.87
N SER A 65 2.74 -14.98 24.01
CA SER A 65 3.75 -14.47 24.98
C SER A 65 3.23 -14.32 26.41
#